data_AF-A0AAF0U8Y1-F1
#
_entry.id   AF-A0AAF0U8Y1-F1
#
_cell.length_a   1.000
_cell.length_b   1.000
_cell.length_c   1.000
_cell.angle_alpha   90.00
_cell.angle_beta   90.00
_cell.angle_gamma   90.00
#
_symmetry.space_group_name_H-M   'P 1'
#
loop_
_entity.id
_entity.type
_entity.pdbx_description
1 polymer ?
#
loop_
_entity_poly.entity_id
_entity_poly.type
_entity_poly.pdbx_seq_one_letter_code
_entity_poly.pdbx_strand_id
1 'polypeptide(L)'
;MLVYWEMHDLGIIYPNRIEHPLLSSNETGMWECPDFIPVSNVKHVLKVSMFQSQVEYYTIGTYDHDMDIFFPDSGSVDNESGLRLDYGKYYASKSFFDSEKERRILLAWFNESTSASIDIMKGWSGLQEFMVVLFIIFKKNDKFVVLMCSDQK
;
A
#
# COMPACT_ATOMS: atom_id res chain seq x y z
N MET A 1 12.39 7.25 1.73
CA MET A 1 12.46 7.78 0.35
C MET A 1 11.86 6.75 -0.58
N LEU A 2 10.68 7.02 -1.15
CA LEU A 2 10.13 6.20 -2.24
C LEU A 2 10.81 6.61 -3.53
N VAL A 3 11.54 5.67 -4.13
CA VAL A 3 12.03 5.82 -5.49
C VAL A 3 10.99 5.17 -6.38
N TYR A 4 10.33 5.97 -7.21
CA TYR A 4 9.48 5.49 -8.29
C TYR A 4 10.12 5.91 -9.62
N TRP A 5 9.67 5.29 -10.69
CA TRP A 5 10.23 5.46 -12.02
C TRP A 5 9.14 6.01 -12.93
N GLU A 6 9.47 7.04 -13.71
CA GLU A 6 8.56 7.60 -14.70
C GLU A 6 8.39 6.63 -15.88
N MET A 7 7.16 6.35 -16.30
CA MET A 7 6.86 5.52 -17.47
C MET A 7 6.46 6.42 -18.64
N HIS A 8 7.28 6.43 -19.70
CA HIS A 8 6.85 6.88 -21.02
C HIS A 8 6.42 5.69 -21.88
N ASP A 9 5.56 5.94 -22.87
CA ASP A 9 4.77 5.01 -23.71
C ASP A 9 5.53 3.85 -24.43
N LEU A 10 6.83 3.65 -24.19
CA LEU A 10 7.67 2.63 -24.83
C LEU A 10 8.18 1.52 -23.87
N GLY A 11 7.65 1.45 -22.65
CA GLY A 11 8.06 0.46 -21.65
C GLY A 11 9.36 0.85 -20.92
N ILE A 12 9.72 0.07 -19.89
CA ILE A 12 10.88 0.35 -19.03
C ILE A 12 12.16 -0.13 -19.75
N ILE A 13 12.74 0.73 -20.59
CA ILE A 13 14.02 0.45 -21.26
C ILE A 13 15.16 1.22 -20.57
N TYR A 14 14.91 2.46 -20.12
CA TYR A 14 15.86 3.27 -19.37
C TYR A 14 15.12 4.08 -18.30
N PRO A 15 15.05 3.59 -17.05
CA PRO A 15 14.37 4.31 -15.99
C PRO A 15 15.23 5.51 -15.55
N ASN A 16 14.67 6.72 -15.67
CA ASN A 16 15.28 7.92 -15.12
C ASN A 16 14.89 8.05 -13.65
N ARG A 17 15.88 8.31 -12.79
CA ARG A 17 15.63 8.61 -11.38
C ARG A 17 15.20 10.07 -11.26
N ILE A 18 14.06 10.31 -10.62
CA ILE A 18 13.59 11.66 -10.27
C ILE A 18 14.33 12.16 -9.03
N GLU A 19 14.61 13.47 -8.98
CA GLU A 19 15.42 14.10 -7.95
C GLU A 19 14.69 14.27 -6.61
N HIS A 20 13.35 14.23 -6.62
CA HIS A 20 12.52 14.27 -5.44
C HIS A 20 11.73 12.96 -5.25
N PRO A 21 11.40 12.59 -3.99
CA PRO A 21 10.52 11.46 -3.73
C PRO A 21 9.05 11.83 -3.97
N LEU A 22 8.21 10.81 -4.21
CA LEU A 22 6.75 10.97 -4.29
C LEU A 22 6.15 11.49 -2.98
N LEU A 23 6.66 10.95 -1.87
CA LEU A 23 6.41 11.38 -0.50
C LEU A 23 7.62 11.03 0.37
N SER A 24 7.93 11.89 1.34
CA SER A 24 8.92 11.64 2.37
C SER A 24 8.40 12.04 3.74
N SER A 25 8.63 11.19 4.73
CA SER A 25 8.39 11.48 6.14
C SER A 25 9.69 11.29 6.92
N ASN A 26 9.98 12.22 7.84
CA ASN A 26 11.19 12.19 8.67
C ASN A 26 11.03 11.29 9.91
N GLU A 27 9.81 10.83 10.19
CA GLU A 27 9.46 10.21 11.49
C GLU A 27 9.16 8.71 11.40
N THR A 28 9.11 8.14 10.19
CA THR A 28 8.58 6.79 9.97
C THR A 28 9.66 5.72 9.86
N GLY A 29 10.90 6.05 9.48
CA GLY A 29 11.96 5.05 9.28
C GLY A 29 11.95 4.46 7.87
N MET A 30 12.24 3.16 7.73
CA MET A 30 12.36 2.53 6.41
C MET A 30 11.00 2.03 5.91
N TRP A 31 10.60 2.51 4.73
CA TRP A 31 9.44 2.02 4.00
C TRP A 31 9.83 0.87 3.08
N GLU A 32 9.14 -0.25 3.23
CA GLU A 32 9.21 -1.43 2.39
C GLU A 32 7.90 -1.63 1.63
N CYS A 33 7.99 -2.40 0.54
CA CYS A 33 6.85 -2.84 -0.28
C CYS A 33 5.81 -1.74 -0.55
N PRO A 34 6.22 -0.55 -1.04
CA PRO A 34 5.26 0.49 -1.35
C PRO A 34 4.26 0.03 -2.41
N ASP A 35 3.06 0.57 -2.33
CA ASP A 35 2.04 0.40 -3.35
C ASP A 35 1.28 1.71 -3.55
N PHE A 36 1.16 2.14 -4.80
CA PHE A 36 0.54 3.40 -5.16
C PHE A 36 -0.67 3.14 -6.06
N ILE A 37 -1.84 3.39 -5.51
CA ILE A 37 -3.09 2.86 -6.02
C ILE A 37 -4.03 4.01 -6.39
N PRO A 38 -4.39 4.20 -7.68
CA PRO A 38 -5.47 5.09 -8.02
C PRO A 38 -6.78 4.49 -7.52
N VAL A 39 -7.55 5.29 -6.79
CA VAL A 39 -8.91 4.92 -6.35
C VAL A 39 -9.97 5.72 -7.11
N SER A 40 -9.63 6.93 -7.57
CA SER A 40 -10.41 7.70 -8.53
C SER A 40 -9.49 8.54 -9.42
N ASN A 41 -10.06 9.31 -10.35
CA ASN A 41 -9.29 10.25 -11.19
C ASN A 41 -8.53 11.33 -10.41
N VAL A 42 -8.83 11.52 -9.12
CA VAL A 42 -8.21 12.58 -8.29
C VAL A 42 -7.67 12.05 -6.96
N LYS A 43 -7.99 10.81 -6.58
CA LYS A 43 -7.56 10.22 -5.31
C LYS A 43 -6.68 9.01 -5.52
N HIS A 44 -5.62 8.99 -4.72
CA HIS A 44 -4.65 7.92 -4.67
C HIS A 44 -4.49 7.44 -3.22
N VAL A 45 -4.17 6.16 -3.10
CA VAL A 45 -3.73 5.55 -1.86
C VAL A 45 -2.24 5.30 -1.99
N LEU A 46 -1.47 5.77 -1.01
CA LEU A 46 -0.09 5.36 -0.82
C LEU A 46 -0.02 4.44 0.38
N LYS A 47 0.35 3.20 0.14
CA LYS A 47 0.51 2.16 1.14
C LYS A 47 1.99 1.84 1.31
N VAL A 48 2.43 1.63 2.56
CA VAL A 48 3.81 1.26 2.89
C VAL A 48 3.84 0.25 4.04
N SER A 49 4.83 -0.65 4.01
CA SER A 49 5.13 -1.59 5.09
C SER A 49 6.35 -1.10 5.86
N MET A 50 6.28 -1.09 7.19
CA MET A 50 7.33 -0.53 8.04
C MET A 50 8.28 -1.64 8.47
N PHE A 51 9.58 -1.52 8.15
CA PHE A 51 10.56 -2.58 8.42
C PHE A 51 10.66 -2.90 9.92
N GLN A 52 10.76 -1.87 10.77
CA GLN A 52 11.05 -2.04 12.19
C GLN A 52 9.87 -2.63 12.98
N SER A 53 8.67 -2.13 12.75
CA SER A 53 7.48 -2.51 13.52
C SER A 53 6.71 -3.69 12.91
N GLN A 54 7.03 -4.06 11.66
CA GLN A 54 6.23 -4.98 10.85
C GLN A 54 4.75 -4.56 10.73
N VAL A 55 4.49 -3.26 10.84
CA VAL A 55 3.16 -2.68 10.66
C VAL A 55 3.03 -2.18 9.23
N GLU A 56 1.84 -2.30 8.69
CA GLU A 56 1.48 -1.71 7.41
C GLU A 56 0.42 -0.63 7.60
N TYR A 57 0.64 0.53 7.00
CA TYR A 57 -0.33 1.61 6.99
C TYR A 57 -0.50 2.16 5.58
N TYR A 58 -1.59 2.88 5.38
CA TYR A 58 -1.83 3.60 4.14
C TYR A 58 -2.37 5.00 4.40
N THR A 59 -2.11 5.87 3.44
CA THR A 59 -2.65 7.23 3.39
C THR A 59 -3.51 7.39 2.15
N ILE A 60 -4.54 8.24 2.26
CA ILE A 60 -5.37 8.65 1.14
C ILE A 60 -5.02 10.10 0.84
N GLY A 61 -4.84 10.44 -0.43
CA GLY A 61 -4.42 11.77 -0.83
C GLY A 61 -4.66 12.06 -2.29
N THR A 62 -4.10 13.18 -2.72
CA THR A 62 -4.16 13.67 -4.10
C THR A 62 -2.78 13.58 -4.72
N TYR A 63 -2.71 13.13 -5.96
CA TYR A 63 -1.48 13.07 -6.72
C TYR A 63 -1.47 14.22 -7.72
N ASP A 64 -0.45 15.07 -7.64
CA ASP A 64 -0.21 16.14 -8.60
C ASP A 64 0.70 15.59 -9.71
N HIS A 65 0.16 15.43 -10.92
CA HIS A 65 0.89 14.90 -12.06
C HIS A 65 1.92 15.88 -12.62
N ASP A 66 1.75 17.19 -12.40
CA ASP A 66 2.66 18.21 -12.92
C ASP A 66 3.90 18.34 -12.03
N MET A 67 3.70 18.26 -10.71
CA MET A 67 4.79 18.29 -9.72
C MET A 67 5.34 16.91 -9.43
N ASP A 68 4.61 15.86 -9.79
CA ASP A 68 4.92 14.47 -9.51
C ASP A 68 5.13 14.22 -7.99
N ILE A 69 4.19 14.75 -7.21
CA ILE A 69 4.17 14.71 -5.74
C ILE A 69 2.81 14.20 -5.25
N PHE A 70 2.82 13.36 -4.23
CA PHE A 70 1.63 12.91 -3.53
C PHE A 70 1.41 13.70 -2.25
N PHE A 71 0.20 14.24 -2.08
CA PHE A 71 -0.22 15.01 -0.92
C PHE A 71 -1.27 14.23 -0.12
N PRO A 72 -0.92 13.67 1.05
CA PRO A 72 -1.90 13.07 1.96
C PRO A 72 -3.01 14.05 2.33
N ASP A 73 -4.25 13.59 2.35
CA ASP A 73 -5.40 14.40 2.75
C ASP A 73 -5.33 14.75 4.24
N SER A 74 -5.94 15.89 4.62
CA SER A 74 -6.04 16.27 6.03
C SER A 74 -6.72 15.17 6.87
N GLY A 75 -6.03 14.71 7.90
CA GLY A 75 -6.47 13.61 8.78
C GLY A 75 -6.00 12.21 8.34
N SER A 76 -5.38 12.09 7.17
CA SER A 76 -4.70 10.86 6.75
C SER A 76 -3.29 10.80 7.37
N VAL A 77 -3.19 10.22 8.56
CA VAL A 77 -1.94 10.15 9.33
C VAL A 77 -0.89 9.29 8.60
N ASP A 78 0.27 9.88 8.29
CA ASP A 78 1.41 9.23 7.63
C ASP A 78 2.42 8.65 8.64
N ASN A 79 1.95 7.71 9.47
CA ASN A 79 2.78 6.88 10.34
C ASN A 79 1.99 5.66 10.83
N GLU A 80 2.60 4.86 11.70
CA GLU A 80 2.01 3.62 12.23
C GLU A 80 0.71 3.82 13.04
N SER A 81 0.38 5.04 13.46
CA SER A 81 -0.90 5.38 14.11
C SER A 81 -2.02 5.65 13.09
N GLY A 82 -1.72 5.63 11.79
CA GLY A 82 -2.68 5.81 10.71
C GLY A 82 -3.56 4.60 10.45
N LEU A 83 -4.25 4.65 9.30
CA LEU A 83 -5.15 3.59 8.87
C LEU A 83 -4.34 2.37 8.41
N ARG A 84 -4.81 1.17 8.77
CA ARG A 84 -4.20 -0.10 8.40
C ARG A 84 -5.17 -0.95 7.60
N LEU A 85 -4.63 -1.78 6.71
CA LEU A 85 -5.41 -2.77 5.98
C LEU A 85 -5.88 -3.89 6.92
N ASP A 86 -5.03 -4.27 7.87
CA ASP A 86 -5.31 -5.25 8.90
C ASP A 86 -4.56 -4.86 10.19
N TYR A 87 -5.17 -5.19 11.35
CA TYR A 87 -4.64 -4.85 12.68
C TYR A 87 -4.01 -6.06 13.39
N GLY A 88 -3.94 -7.21 12.73
CA GLY A 88 -3.27 -8.44 13.14
C GLY A 88 -1.91 -8.62 12.44
N LYS A 89 -1.61 -9.85 12.02
CA LYS A 89 -0.33 -10.22 11.40
C LYS A 89 -0.42 -10.12 9.89
N TYR A 90 -0.11 -8.95 9.35
CA TYR A 90 -0.30 -8.64 7.94
C TYR A 90 0.85 -7.78 7.44
N TYR A 91 1.60 -8.27 6.44
CA TYR A 91 2.81 -7.57 6.00
C TYR A 91 3.09 -7.68 4.51
N ALA A 92 3.91 -6.75 4.02
CA ALA A 92 4.42 -6.71 2.65
C ALA A 92 3.31 -6.81 1.58
N SER A 93 2.15 -6.20 1.82
CA SER A 93 1.03 -6.34 0.89
C SER A 93 1.28 -5.65 -0.45
N LYS A 94 0.65 -6.18 -1.49
CA LYS A 94 0.73 -5.63 -2.85
C LYS A 94 -0.57 -5.88 -3.59
N SER A 95 -1.00 -4.88 -4.34
CA SER A 95 -2.19 -4.95 -5.15
C SER A 95 -1.87 -5.06 -6.63
N PHE A 96 -2.85 -5.58 -7.37
CA PHE A 96 -2.90 -5.50 -8.83
C PHE A 96 -4.36 -5.35 -9.28
N PHE A 97 -4.55 -4.85 -10.50
CA PHE A 97 -5.88 -4.69 -11.08
C PHE A 97 -6.22 -5.91 -11.95
N ASP A 98 -7.30 -6.59 -11.62
CA ASP A 98 -7.91 -7.67 -12.39
C ASP A 98 -8.88 -7.02 -13.40
N SER A 99 -8.40 -6.75 -14.62
CA SER A 99 -9.15 -6.04 -15.66
C SER A 99 -10.34 -6.85 -16.18
N GLU A 100 -10.27 -8.18 -16.16
CA GLU A 100 -11.38 -9.05 -16.60
C GLU A 100 -12.61 -8.91 -15.70
N LYS A 101 -12.40 -8.62 -14.41
CA LYS A 101 -13.46 -8.49 -13.41
C LYS A 101 -13.59 -7.08 -12.83
N GLU A 102 -12.89 -6.12 -13.43
CA GLU A 102 -12.86 -4.70 -13.03
C GLU A 102 -12.71 -4.48 -11.52
N ARG A 103 -11.77 -5.22 -10.91
CA ARG A 103 -11.56 -5.18 -9.45
C ARG A 103 -10.09 -5.12 -9.10
N ARG A 104 -9.78 -4.60 -7.91
CA ARG A 104 -8.43 -4.67 -7.35
C ARG A 104 -8.32 -5.85 -6.41
N ILE A 105 -7.20 -6.55 -6.52
CA ILE A 105 -6.87 -7.69 -5.68
C ILE A 105 -5.66 -7.31 -4.85
N LEU A 106 -5.66 -7.67 -3.57
CA LEU A 106 -4.54 -7.49 -2.66
C LEU A 106 -4.02 -8.85 -2.25
N LEU A 107 -2.70 -8.99 -2.21
CA LEU A 107 -2.04 -10.12 -1.58
C LEU A 107 -1.15 -9.62 -0.47
N ALA A 108 -1.03 -10.38 0.61
CA ALA A 108 -0.09 -10.08 1.68
C ALA A 108 0.54 -11.33 2.25
N TRP A 109 1.71 -11.13 2.83
CA TRP A 109 2.46 -12.17 3.50
C TRP A 109 2.11 -12.20 5.00
N PHE A 110 1.99 -13.42 5.51
CA PHE A 110 1.72 -13.74 6.89
C PHE A 110 2.87 -14.58 7.40
N ASN A 111 3.58 -14.08 8.41
CA ASN A 111 4.56 -14.89 9.12
C ASN A 111 3.88 -15.81 10.14
N GLU A 112 4.55 -16.90 10.46
CA GLU A 112 4.07 -17.87 11.44
C GLU A 112 3.96 -17.26 12.84
N SER A 113 2.95 -17.69 13.59
CA SER A 113 2.81 -17.38 15.02
C SER A 113 3.43 -18.45 15.92
N THR A 114 4.02 -19.49 15.32
CA THR A 114 4.80 -20.52 15.99
C THR A 114 6.24 -20.08 16.21
N SER A 115 6.97 -20.82 17.06
CA SER A 115 8.40 -20.58 17.25
C SER A 115 9.21 -21.08 16.04
N ALA A 116 10.39 -20.49 15.82
CA ALA A 116 11.30 -20.93 14.76
C ALA A 116 11.66 -22.42 14.83
N SER A 117 11.72 -23.01 16.03
CA SER A 117 11.95 -24.45 16.21
C SER A 117 10.82 -25.32 15.66
N ILE A 118 9.56 -24.88 15.80
CA ILE A 118 8.39 -25.56 15.23
C ILE A 118 8.41 -25.43 13.71
N ASP A 119 8.74 -24.24 13.21
CA ASP A 119 8.85 -23.98 11.76
C ASP A 119 9.90 -24.88 11.09
N ILE A 120 11.07 -25.02 11.72
CA ILE A 120 12.13 -25.93 11.27
C ILE A 120 11.65 -27.39 11.31
N MET A 121 10.94 -27.79 12.37
CA MET A 121 10.44 -29.16 12.52
C MET A 121 9.39 -29.50 11.46
N LYS A 122 8.46 -28.58 11.16
CA LYS A 122 7.42 -28.79 10.13
C LYS A 122 7.95 -28.63 8.71
N GLY A 123 9.09 -27.97 8.52
CA GLY A 123 9.80 -27.84 7.24
C GLY A 123 9.30 -26.72 6.33
N TRP A 124 8.48 -25.79 6.84
CA TRP A 124 7.97 -24.63 6.11
C TRP A 124 7.66 -23.47 7.07
N SER A 125 7.60 -22.24 6.57
CA SER A 125 7.18 -21.07 7.35
C SER A 125 6.67 -19.98 6.42
N GLY A 126 5.53 -19.39 6.78
CA GLY A 126 4.93 -18.28 6.08
C GLY A 126 3.83 -18.72 5.12
N LEU A 127 2.82 -17.86 5.02
CA LEU A 127 1.66 -18.05 4.16
C LEU A 127 1.38 -16.76 3.39
N GLN A 128 0.60 -16.89 2.33
CA GLN A 128 0.10 -15.74 1.58
C GLN A 128 -1.42 -15.75 1.63
N GLU A 129 -2.01 -14.66 2.09
CA GLU A 129 -3.44 -14.46 1.98
C GLU A 129 -3.74 -13.80 0.64
N PHE A 130 -4.81 -14.27 0.01
CA PHE A 130 -5.35 -13.70 -1.19
C PHE A 130 -6.71 -13.10 -0.87
N MET A 131 -6.81 -11.78 -0.97
CA MET A 131 -8.02 -11.08 -0.56
C MET A 131 -8.50 -10.15 -1.66
N VAL A 132 -9.78 -10.28 -2.01
CA VAL A 132 -10.43 -9.29 -2.86
C VAL A 132 -10.70 -8.07 -1.99
N VAL A 133 -10.00 -6.98 -2.27
CA VAL A 133 -10.21 -5.71 -1.57
C VAL A 133 -11.17 -4.88 -2.40
N LEU A 134 -12.33 -4.60 -1.82
CA LEU A 134 -13.27 -3.66 -2.39
C LEU A 134 -12.95 -2.26 -1.89
N PHE A 135 -12.59 -1.37 -2.81
CA PHE A 135 -12.50 0.07 -2.54
C PHE A 135 -13.86 0.67 -2.84
N ILE A 136 -14.58 1.14 -1.81
CA ILE A 136 -15.78 1.96 -2.01
C ILE A 136 -15.42 3.40 -1.66
N ILE A 137 -15.50 4.30 -2.63
CA ILE A 137 -15.32 5.72 -2.38
C ILE A 137 -16.68 6.37 -2.15
N PHE A 138 -16.83 6.96 -0.97
CA PHE A 138 -17.94 7.84 -0.66
C PHE A 138 -17.49 9.28 -0.73
N LYS A 139 -18.32 10.18 -1.28
CA LYS A 139 -18.14 11.62 -1.14
C LYS A 139 -19.18 12.14 -0.15
N LYS A 140 -18.73 12.70 0.97
CA LYS A 140 -19.61 13.34 1.98
C LYS A 140 -19.03 14.69 2.39
N ASN A 141 -19.81 15.75 2.26
CA ASN A 141 -19.39 17.13 2.60
C ASN A 141 -18.05 17.54 1.97
N ASP A 142 -17.90 17.28 0.67
CA ASP A 142 -16.66 17.50 -0.11
C ASP A 142 -15.40 16.75 0.38
N LYS A 143 -15.57 15.80 1.31
CA LYS A 143 -14.53 14.85 1.70
C LYS A 143 -14.76 13.51 1.02
N PHE A 144 -13.69 12.94 0.48
CA PHE A 144 -13.69 11.56 0.01
C PHE A 144 -13.37 10.64 1.20
N VAL A 145 -14.14 9.57 1.34
CA VAL A 145 -13.91 8.50 2.30
C VAL A 145 -13.72 7.23 1.49
N VAL A 146 -12.54 6.62 1.58
CA VAL A 146 -12.28 5.32 0.96
C VAL A 146 -12.54 4.27 2.03
N LEU A 147 -13.58 3.47 1.83
CA LEU A 147 -13.80 2.26 2.60
C LEU A 147 -13.06 1.13 1.88
N MET A 148 -12.06 0.56 2.56
CA MET A 148 -11.45 -0.69 2.13
C MET A 148 -12.13 -1.82 2.90
N CYS A 149 -12.92 -2.63 2.20
CA CYS A 149 -13.52 -3.83 2.76
C CYS A 149 -12.75 -5.05 2.29
N SER A 150 -12.30 -5.83 3.27
CA SER A 150 -11.91 -7.21 3.13
C SER A 150 -13.12 -8.10 3.46
N ASP A 151 -13.60 -8.90 2.51
CA ASP A 151 -14.57 -9.95 2.85
C ASP A 151 -13.77 -11.11 3.49
N GLN A 152 -13.69 -11.13 4.82
CA GLN A 152 -13.26 -12.31 5.56
C GLN A 152 -14.43 -13.31 5.59
N LYS A 153 -14.61 -14.07 4.50
CA LYS A 153 -15.53 -15.22 4.48
C LYS A 153 -14.78 -16.53 4.59
#